data_AF-A0A2U1S2D4-F1
#
_entry.id   AF-A0A2U1S2D4-F1
#
_cell.length_a   1.000
_cell.length_b   1.000
_cell.length_c   1.000
_cell.angle_alpha   90.00
_cell.angle_beta   90.00
_cell.angle_gamma   90.00
#
_symmetry.space_group_name_H-M   'P 1'
#
loop_
_entity.id
_entity.type
_entity.pdbx_description
1 polymer ?
#
loop_
_entity_poly.entity_id
_entity_poly.type
_entity_poly.pdbx_seq_one_letter_code
_entity_poly.pdbx_strand_id
1 'polypeptide(L)'
;MIERLVRDLLKEIGEDPDREGLIKTPERVGRMYTFLTSGYGKQIDTVLNEAVFQDNYDEIVLVKDIDFFSLCEHHLLPFFG
;
A
#
# COMPACT_ATOMS: atom_id res chain seq x y z
N MET A 1 10.18 3.65 13.59
CA MET A 1 9.55 5.00 13.75
C MET A 1 8.03 4.90 13.75
N ILE A 2 7.40 4.26 12.76
CA ILE A 2 5.94 3.99 12.75
C ILE A 2 5.48 3.09 13.91
N GLU A 3 6.23 2.03 14.23
CA GLU A 3 5.82 1.09 15.29
C GLU A 3 5.58 1.80 16.64
N ARG A 4 6.46 2.73 17.03
CA ARG A 4 6.25 3.55 18.24
C ARG A 4 4.94 4.34 18.16
N LEU A 5 4.69 5.01 17.03
CA LEU A 5 3.47 5.80 16.81
C LEU A 5 2.20 4.93 16.85
N VAL A 6 2.28 3.70 16.34
CA VAL A 6 1.16 2.75 16.41
C VAL A 6 0.93 2.29 17.83
N ARG A 7 2.00 2.03 18.60
CA ARG A 7 1.88 1.70 20.03
C ARG A 7 1.23 2.84 20.81
N ASP A 8 1.61 4.07 20.52
CA ASP A 8 1.03 5.25 21.17
C ASP A 8 -0.43 5.43 20.74
N LEU A 9 -0.75 5.29 19.45
CA LEU A 9 -2.12 5.30 18.94
C LEU A 9 -3.01 4.28 19.65
N LEU A 10 -2.54 3.05 19.85
CA LEU A 10 -3.29 2.01 20.58
C LEU A 10 -3.66 2.48 21.99
N LYS A 11 -2.75 3.14 22.70
CA LYS A 11 -3.04 3.71 24.03
C LYS A 11 -4.07 4.84 23.96
N GLU A 12 -3.92 5.74 22.99
CA GLU A 12 -4.82 6.90 22.83
C GLU A 12 -6.26 6.48 22.48
N ILE A 13 -6.44 5.32 21.83
CA ILE A 13 -7.78 4.75 21.56
C ILE A 13 -8.30 3.83 22.69
N GLY A 14 -7.60 3.74 23.82
CA GLY A 14 -8.01 2.97 25.00
C GLY A 14 -7.67 1.48 24.97
N GLU A 15 -6.81 1.02 24.05
CA GLU A 15 -6.32 -0.36 24.02
C GLU A 15 -5.09 -0.54 24.92
N ASP A 16 -4.88 -1.77 25.41
CA ASP A 16 -3.66 -2.21 26.08
C ASP A 16 -2.68 -2.79 25.05
N PRO A 17 -1.58 -2.10 24.69
CA PRO A 17 -0.64 -2.62 23.69
C PRO A 17 0.13 -3.86 24.13
N ASP A 18 0.15 -4.16 25.43
CA ASP A 18 0.91 -5.28 26.01
C ASP A 18 0.05 -6.57 26.11
N ARG A 19 -1.24 -6.51 25.73
CA ARG A 19 -2.09 -7.71 25.61
C ARG A 19 -1.59 -8.62 24.49
N GLU A 20 -1.72 -9.93 24.68
CA GLU A 20 -1.18 -10.98 23.79
C GLU A 20 -1.41 -10.70 22.29
N GLY A 21 -2.64 -10.28 21.92
CA GLY A 21 -3.00 -10.00 20.53
C GLY A 21 -2.33 -8.77 19.90
N LEU A 22 -1.90 -7.78 20.71
CA LEU A 22 -1.39 -6.49 20.23
C LEU A 22 0.12 -6.31 20.30
N ILE A 23 0.84 -7.18 21.01
CA ILE A 23 2.31 -7.09 21.15
C ILE A 23 3.01 -6.90 19.80
N LYS A 24 2.54 -7.61 18.77
CA LYS A 24 3.09 -7.51 17.39
C LYS A 24 2.30 -6.61 16.45
N THR A 25 1.22 -5.96 16.91
CA THR A 25 0.43 -5.04 16.08
C THR A 25 1.26 -3.86 15.57
N PRO A 26 2.05 -3.16 16.40
CA PRO A 26 2.93 -2.09 15.94
C PRO A 26 3.83 -2.49 14.75
N GLU A 27 4.48 -3.64 14.86
CA GLU A 27 5.37 -4.22 13.84
C GLU A 27 4.60 -4.54 12.55
N ARG A 28 3.43 -5.18 12.67
CA ARG A 28 2.56 -5.52 11.53
C ARG A 28 2.06 -4.27 10.79
N VAL A 29 1.64 -3.24 11.52
CA VAL A 29 1.18 -1.98 10.92
C VAL A 29 2.34 -1.21 10.29
N GLY A 30 3.53 -1.26 10.89
CA GLY A 30 4.75 -0.74 10.27
C GLY A 30 5.01 -1.36 8.89
N ARG A 31 4.98 -2.69 8.80
CA ARG A 31 5.10 -3.41 7.51
C ARG A 31 3.97 -3.09 6.53
N MET A 32 2.74 -2.95 7.03
CA MET A 32 1.58 -2.58 6.21
C MET A 32 1.82 -1.25 5.51
N TYR A 33 2.23 -0.20 6.23
CA TYR A 33 2.51 1.10 5.62
C TYR A 33 3.64 1.04 4.59
N THR A 34 4.73 0.31 4.89
CA THR A 34 5.81 0.07 3.91
C THR A 34 5.29 -0.56 2.62
N PHE A 35 4.38 -1.53 2.72
CA PHE A 35 3.80 -2.18 1.54
C PHE A 35 2.85 -1.25 0.77
N LEU A 36 1.85 -0.69 1.44
CA LEU A 36 0.80 0.14 0.83
C LEU A 36 1.36 1.40 0.17
N THR A 37 2.48 1.93 0.68
CA THR A 37 3.13 3.14 0.15
C THR A 37 4.36 2.85 -0.70
N SER A 38 4.63 1.57 -1.01
CA SER A 38 5.82 1.16 -1.76
C SER A 38 5.89 1.75 -3.17
N GLY A 39 4.76 2.19 -3.73
CA GLY A 39 4.67 2.87 -5.02
C GLY A 39 5.54 4.12 -5.13
N TYR A 40 5.73 4.89 -4.04
CA TYR A 40 6.57 6.09 -4.04
C TYR A 40 8.04 5.81 -4.35
N GLY A 41 8.52 4.59 -4.06
CA GLY A 41 9.90 4.17 -4.34
C GLY A 41 10.09 3.49 -5.70
N LYS A 42 9.04 3.36 -6.51
CA LYS A 42 9.11 2.72 -7.82
C LYS A 42 9.55 3.71 -8.90
N GLN A 43 10.27 3.20 -9.89
CA GLN A 43 10.70 3.95 -11.07
C GLN A 43 9.99 3.41 -12.30
N ILE A 44 9.43 4.30 -13.12
CA ILE A 44 8.60 3.91 -14.27
C ILE A 44 9.40 3.07 -15.28
N ASP A 45 10.66 3.42 -15.54
CA ASP A 45 11.53 2.70 -16.48
C ASP A 45 11.75 1.25 -16.04
N THR A 46 11.92 1.03 -14.73
CA THR A 46 12.06 -0.32 -14.15
C THR A 46 10.75 -1.11 -14.24
N VAL A 47 9.60 -0.44 -14.12
CA VAL A 47 8.29 -1.09 -14.23
C VAL A 47 7.99 -1.45 -15.69
N LEU A 48 8.33 -0.58 -16.65
CA LEU A 48 8.14 -0.83 -18.07
C LEU A 48 9.06 -1.93 -18.61
N ASN A 49 10.29 -2.03 -18.07
CA ASN A 49 11.23 -3.12 -18.37
C ASN A 49 11.40 -3.40 -19.88
N GLU A 50 11.55 -2.33 -20.68
CA GLU A 50 11.72 -2.40 -22.14
C GLU A 50 10.61 -3.16 -22.88
N ALA A 51 9.43 -3.37 -22.27
CA ALA A 51 8.31 -4.09 -22.85
C ALA A 51 7.53 -3.27 -23.88
N VAL A 52 8.25 -2.67 -24.83
CA VAL A 52 7.73 -1.90 -25.95
C VAL A 52 8.04 -2.67 -27.23
N PHE A 53 6.99 -3.07 -27.95
CA PHE A 53 7.09 -3.88 -29.16
C PHE A 53 6.61 -3.10 -30.37
N GLN A 54 7.29 -3.27 -31.50
CA GLN A 54 6.82 -2.73 -32.78
C GLN A 54 5.82 -3.72 -33.41
N ASP A 55 4.63 -3.22 -33.71
CA ASP A 55 3.59 -3.95 -34.42
C ASP A 55 2.88 -2.99 -35.39
N ASN A 56 2.32 -3.53 -36.47
CA ASN A 56 1.55 -2.75 -37.46
C ASN A 56 0.06 -2.63 -37.07
N TYR A 57 -0.27 -2.83 -35.79
CA TYR A 57 -1.63 -2.80 -35.26
C TYR A 57 -2.12 -1.35 -35.08
N ASP A 58 -3.25 -1.01 -35.68
CA ASP A 58 -3.81 0.35 -35.71
C ASP A 58 -5.23 0.46 -35.13
N GLU A 59 -5.71 -0.57 -34.45
CA GLU A 59 -7.01 -0.60 -33.76
C GLU A 59 -6.87 -0.36 -32.23
N ILE A 60 -8.00 -0.27 -31.51
CA ILE A 60 -8.02 -0.03 -30.06
C ILE A 60 -7.59 -1.28 -29.29
N VAL A 61 -6.62 -1.10 -28.39
CA VAL A 61 -6.29 -2.09 -27.34
C VAL A 61 -6.97 -1.68 -26.04
N LEU A 62 -7.86 -2.53 -25.52
CA LEU A 62 -8.55 -2.31 -24.24
C LEU A 62 -8.06 -3.30 -23.20
N VAL A 63 -7.48 -2.79 -22.12
CA VAL A 63 -7.25 -3.54 -20.87
C VAL A 63 -8.20 -2.96 -19.83
N LYS A 64 -9.09 -3.79 -19.30
CA LYS A 64 -10.15 -3.41 -18.36
C LYS A 64 -10.21 -4.40 -17.21
N ASP A 65 -11.00 -4.07 -16.19
CA ASP A 65 -11.24 -4.94 -15.03
C ASP A 65 -9.92 -5.28 -14.29
N ILE A 66 -9.02 -4.29 -14.17
CA ILE A 66 -7.77 -4.42 -13.41
C ILE A 66 -8.06 -4.08 -11.95
N ASP A 67 -7.95 -5.06 -11.06
CA ASP A 67 -8.09 -4.84 -9.63
C ASP A 67 -7.02 -3.85 -9.13
N PHE A 68 -7.44 -2.84 -8.38
CA PHE A 68 -6.54 -1.94 -7.67
C PHE A 68 -6.93 -1.76 -6.22
N PHE A 69 -5.90 -1.51 -5.39
CA PHE A 69 -6.04 -1.21 -3.98
C PHE A 69 -5.20 0.02 -3.67
N SER A 70 -5.77 1.00 -3.00
CA SER A 70 -5.10 2.25 -2.67
C SER A 70 -5.54 2.76 -1.29
N LEU A 71 -4.91 3.84 -0.85
CA LEU A 71 -5.13 4.47 0.45
C LEU A 71 -5.61 5.90 0.25
N CYS A 72 -6.75 6.26 0.83
CA CYS A 72 -7.26 7.63 0.79
C CYS A 72 -6.37 8.52 1.65
N GLU A 73 -5.79 9.57 1.09
CA GLU A 73 -4.90 10.49 1.83
C GLU A 73 -5.60 11.28 2.93
N HIS A 74 -6.91 11.53 2.80
CA HIS A 74 -7.69 12.32 3.75
C HIS A 74 -8.01 11.57 5.05
N HIS A 75 -8.23 10.25 4.95
CA HIS A 75 -8.75 9.44 6.05
C HIS A 75 -7.86 8.26 6.39
N LEU A 76 -6.86 7.95 5.55
CA LEU A 76 -6.02 6.77 5.62
C LEU A 76 -6.82 5.46 5.64
N LEU A 77 -7.98 5.45 4.99
CA LEU A 77 -8.81 4.28 4.77
C LEU A 77 -8.59 3.70 3.37
N PRO A 78 -8.66 2.38 3.20
CA PRO A 78 -8.55 1.77 1.88
C PRO A 78 -9.68 2.18 0.95
N PHE A 79 -9.37 2.34 -0.33
CA PHE A 79 -10.35 2.32 -1.42
C PHE A 79 -9.81 1.43 -2.54
N PHE A 80 -10.72 0.75 -3.23
CA PHE A 80 -10.39 -0.31 -4.18
C PHE A 80 -11.49 -0.42 -5.23
N GLY A 81 -11.17 -1.11 -6.33
CA GLY A 81 -12.09 -1.40 -7.43
C GLY A 81 -11.32 -1.75 -8.68
#